data_AF-A0A4Y5SUV6-F1
#
_entry.id   AF-A0A4Y5SUV6-F1
#
_cell.length_a   1.000
_cell.length_b   1.000
_cell.length_c   1.000
_cell.angle_alpha   90.00
_cell.angle_beta   90.00
_cell.angle_gamma   90.00
#
_symmetry.space_group_name_H-M   'P 1'
#
loop_
_entity.id
_entity.type
_entity.pdbx_description
1 polymer ?
#
loop_
_entity_poly.entity_id
_entity_poly.type
_entity_poly.pdbx_seq_one_letter_code
_entity_poly.pdbx_strand_id
1 'polypeptide(L)' 'MRQDVLRTPAGISMFRGEQVRLSRRWAEARFDRLVHFAQHDQGGHFAALERPGAFVHDLRATFESLR' A
#
# COMPACT_ATOMS: atom_id res chain seq x y z
N MET A 1 -3.18 17.30 17.28
CA MET A 1 -4.31 17.08 16.36
C MET A 1 -4.50 15.57 16.24
N ARG A 2 -5.57 15.01 16.82
CA ARG A 2 -5.89 13.58 16.60
C ARG A 2 -6.26 13.44 15.12
N GLN A 3 -5.52 12.64 14.37
CA GLN A 3 -5.89 12.33 13.00
C GLN A 3 -7.02 11.29 13.05
N ASP A 4 -8.14 11.56 12.40
CA ASP A 4 -9.24 10.61 12.34
C ASP A 4 -8.82 9.34 11.59
N VAL A 5 -9.04 8.18 12.20
CA VAL A 5 -8.71 6.87 11.61
C VAL A 5 -9.58 6.65 10.36
N LEU A 6 -8.96 6.19 9.27
CA LEU A 6 -9.69 5.85 8.04
C LEU A 6 -10.34 4.48 8.21
N ARG A 7 -11.66 4.44 8.08
CA ARG A 7 -12.47 3.21 8.20
C ARG A 7 -12.63 2.44 6.89
N THR A 8 -12.39 3.09 5.75
CA THR A 8 -12.42 2.43 4.44
C THR A 8 -11.29 1.41 4.35
N PRO A 9 -11.54 0.16 3.92
CA PRO A 9 -10.48 -0.81 3.67
C PRO A 9 -9.43 -0.25 2.71
N ALA A 10 -8.16 -0.48 3.03
CA ALA A 10 -7.04 0.05 2.25
C ALA A 10 -5.99 -1.03 1.99
N GLY A 11 -5.40 -1.00 0.80
CA GLY A 11 -4.18 -1.72 0.44
C GLY A 11 -3.05 -0.73 0.18
N ILE A 12 -1.83 -1.07 0.61
CA ILE A 12 -0.64 -0.23 0.41
C ILE A 12 0.48 -1.06 -0.22
N SER A 13 1.05 -0.54 -1.30
CA SER A 13 2.23 -1.07 -1.98
C SER A 13 3.38 -0.07 -1.86
N MET A 14 4.42 -0.45 -1.13
CA MET A 14 5.55 0.43 -0.82
C MET A 14 6.77 0.06 -1.67
N PHE A 15 7.00 0.81 -2.74
CA PHE A 15 8.10 0.57 -3.68
C PHE A 15 9.41 1.24 -3.23
N ARG A 16 10.56 0.66 -3.60
CA ARG A 16 11.85 1.05 -3.02
C ARG A 16 12.19 2.52 -3.25
N GLY A 17 11.95 3.02 -4.45
CA GLY A 17 12.28 4.37 -4.92
C GLY A 17 11.18 5.41 -4.69
N GLU A 18 10.12 5.08 -3.96
CA GLU A 18 9.12 6.08 -3.54
C GLU A 18 9.76 7.07 -2.56
N GLN A 19 9.48 8.37 -2.73
CA GLN A 19 10.02 9.45 -1.93
C GLN A 19 9.48 9.39 -0.50
N VAL A 20 8.18 9.08 -0.36
CA VAL A 20 7.51 8.97 0.94
C VAL A 20 7.40 7.52 1.37
N ARG A 21 8.29 7.11 2.26
CA ARG A 21 8.28 5.76 2.83
C ARG A 21 7.46 5.69 4.10
N LEU A 22 6.33 5.01 4.02
CA LEU A 22 5.49 4.70 5.19
C LEU A 22 5.92 3.37 5.80
N SER A 23 6.10 3.37 7.12
CA SER A 23 6.25 2.11 7.86
C SER A 23 4.90 1.40 7.96
N ARG A 24 4.93 0.07 8.03
CA ARG A 24 3.71 -0.73 8.27
C ARG A 24 2.99 -0.28 9.55
N ARG A 25 3.76 -0.03 10.62
CA ARG A 25 3.22 0.49 11.90
C ARG A 25 2.45 1.80 11.73
N TRP A 26 2.95 2.70 10.89
CA TRP A 26 2.24 3.96 10.62
C TRP A 26 0.95 3.71 9.84
N ALA A 27 0.99 2.84 8.84
CA ALA A 27 -0.20 2.47 8.07
C ALA A 27 -1.28 1.84 8.97
N GLU A 28 -0.90 0.90 9.84
CA GLU A 28 -1.82 0.26 10.80
C GLU A 28 -2.41 1.26 11.81
N ALA A 29 -1.67 2.31 12.18
CA ALA A 29 -2.21 3.39 13.01
C ALA A 29 -3.17 4.33 12.27
N ARG A 30 -3.04 4.43 10.94
CA ARG A 30 -3.81 5.37 10.09
C ARG A 30 -5.10 4.74 9.54
N PHE A 31 -5.07 3.46 9.21
CA PHE A 31 -6.13 2.70 8.56
C PHE A 31 -6.65 1.60 9.49
N ASP A 32 -7.92 1.67 9.87
CA ASP A 32 -8.58 0.69 10.75
C ASP A 32 -8.67 -0.70 10.08
N ARG A 33 -8.70 -0.73 8.75
CA ARG A 33 -8.79 -1.94 7.93
C ARG A 33 -7.73 -1.93 6.83
N LEU A 34 -6.47 -2.13 7.22
CA LEU A 34 -5.39 -2.37 6.26
C LEU A 34 -5.43 -3.83 5.78
N VAL A 35 -6.02 -4.07 4.61
CA VAL A 35 -6.27 -5.42 4.08
C VAL A 35 -5.10 -5.98 3.28
N HIS A 36 -4.20 -5.12 2.82
CA HIS A 36 -2.99 -5.51 2.11
C HIS A 36 -1.84 -4.54 2.42
N PHE A 37 -0.64 -5.07 2.65
CA PHE A 37 0.57 -4.27 2.79
C PHE A 37 1.76 -5.04 2.21
N ALA A 38 2.38 -4.48 1.17
CA ALA A 38 3.57 -5.03 0.54
C ALA A 38 4.72 -4.02 0.53
N GLN A 39 5.95 -4.53 0.66
CA GLN A 39 7.17 -3.76 0.44
C GLN A 39 7.95 -4.40 -0.69
N HIS A 40 8.38 -3.60 -1.65
CA HIS A 40 9.10 -4.05 -2.84
C HIS A 40 10.51 -3.48 -2.86
N ASP A 41 11.47 -4.32 -3.23
CA ASP A 41 12.89 -3.95 -3.31
C ASP A 41 13.26 -3.21 -4.61
N GLN A 42 12.33 -3.05 -5.55
CA GLN A 42 12.53 -2.41 -6.85
C GLN A 42 11.32 -1.55 -7.24
N GLY A 43 11.51 -0.64 -8.19
CA GLY A 43 10.50 0.36 -8.60
C GLY A 43 10.45 1.58 -7.68
N GLY A 44 9.73 2.62 -8.09
CA GLY A 44 9.60 3.87 -7.36
C GLY A 44 8.27 4.55 -7.58
N HIS A 45 8.32 5.88 -7.75
CA HIS A 45 7.13 6.74 -7.81
C HIS A 45 6.15 6.36 -8.93
N PHE A 46 6.68 5.88 -10.06
CA PHE A 46 5.87 5.45 -11.20
C PHE A 46 5.72 3.92 -11.20
N ALA A 47 5.34 3.34 -10.05
CA ALA A 47 5.26 1.88 -9.85
C ALA A 47 4.52 1.12 -10.94
N ALA A 48 3.41 1.68 -11.46
CA ALA A 48 2.65 1.06 -12.55
C ALA A 48 3.43 0.99 -13.87
N LEU A 49 4.34 1.94 -14.13
CA LEU A 49 5.23 1.95 -15.30
C LEU A 49 6.51 1.15 -15.06
N GLU A 50 7.12 1.32 -13.89
CA GLU A 50 8.41 0.71 -13.55
C GLU A 50 8.28 -0.79 -13.26
N ARG A 51 7.21 -1.20 -12.55
CA ARG A 51 6.97 -2.57 -12.08
C ARG A 51 5.50 -3.00 -12.31
N PRO A 52 4.99 -2.99 -13.54
CA PRO A 52 3.57 -3.24 -13.85
C PRO A 52 3.05 -4.56 -13.28
N GLY A 53 3.85 -5.62 -13.33
CA GLY A 53 3.47 -6.93 -12.78
C GLY A 53 3.27 -6.92 -11.26
N ALA A 54 4.19 -6.30 -10.52
CA ALA A 54 4.09 -6.18 -9.07
C ALA A 54 2.91 -5.29 -8.67
N PHE A 55 2.73 -4.16 -9.37
CA PHE A 55 1.60 -3.27 -9.16
C PHE A 55 0.24 -3.97 -9.37
N VAL A 56 0.08 -4.69 -10.49
CA VAL A 56 -1.17 -5.41 -10.78
C VAL A 56 -1.41 -6.55 -9.78
N HIS A 57 -0.35 -7.23 -9.35
CA HIS A 57 -0.45 -8.28 -8.32
C HIS A 57 -1.03 -7.73 -7.01
N ASP A 58 -0.42 -6.67 -6.47
CA ASP A 58 -0.86 -6.07 -5.21
C ASP A 58 -2.29 -5.50 -5.31
N LEU A 59 -2.62 -4.90 -6.46
CA LEU A 59 -3.98 -4.42 -6.73
C LEU A 59 -4.97 -5.58 -6.64
N ARG A 60 -4.69 -6.69 -7.32
CA ARG A 60 -5.56 -7.89 -7.26
C ARG A 60 -5.65 -8.46 -5.85
N ALA A 61 -4.54 -8.61 -5.14
CA ALA A 61 -4.51 -9.11 -3.77
C ALA A 61 -5.36 -8.24 -2.83
N THR A 62 -5.32 -6.91 -3.00
CA THR A 62 -6.16 -5.98 -2.24
C THR A 62 -7.65 -6.24 -2.50
N PHE A 63 -8.08 -6.29 -3.75
CA PHE A 63 -9.51 -6.47 -4.07
C PHE A 63 -10.02 -7.90 -3.84
N GLU A 64 -9.16 -8.91 -3.91
CA GLU A 64 -9.50 -10.30 -3.56
C GLU A 64 -9.91 -10.41 -2.08
N SER A 65 -9.24 -9.69 -1.18
CA SER A 65 -9.59 -9.65 0.24
C SER A 65 -10.94 -9.00 0.56
N LEU A 66 -11.57 -8.34 -0.44
CA LEU A 66 -12.82 -7.60 -0.31
C LEU A 66 -14.00 -8.28 -1.02
N ARG A 67 -13.77 -9.43 -1.65
CA ARG A 67 -14.79 -10.21 -2.35
C ARG A 67 -15.52 -11.20 -1.45
#